data_AF-A0A2N8ZI00-F1
#
_entry.id   AF-A0A2N8ZI00-F1
#
_cell.length_a   1.000
_cell.length_b   1.000
_cell.length_c   1.000
_cell.angle_alpha   90.00
_cell.angle_beta   90.00
_cell.angle_gamma   90.00
#
_symmetry.space_group_name_H-M   'P 1'
#
loop_
_entity.id
_entity.type
_entity.pdbx_description
1 polymer ?
#
loop_
_entity_poly.entity_id
_entity_poly.type
_entity_poly.pdbx_seq_one_letter_code
_entity_poly.pdbx_strand_id
1 'polypeptide(L)' 'MVNMTKKNGKRGRPKQDVTLDKKQEIRCTEDDKLLWKLAANDYDSVSEWAREILTRSAKRTVNKNGSTKD' A
#
# COMPACT_ATOMS: atom_id res chain seq x y z
N MET A 1 -9.05 -29.76 -39.08
CA MET A 1 -7.94 -29.77 -38.10
C MET A 1 -8.03 -28.50 -37.28
N VAL A 2 -8.21 -28.62 -35.96
CA VAL A 2 -8.43 -27.48 -35.06
C VAL A 2 -7.05 -26.95 -34.63
N ASN A 3 -6.66 -25.77 -35.12
CA ASN A 3 -5.42 -25.11 -34.68
C ASN A 3 -5.67 -24.41 -33.34
N MET A 4 -5.23 -25.05 -32.26
CA MET A 4 -5.27 -24.46 -30.92
C MET A 4 -4.32 -23.26 -30.83
N THR A 5 -4.92 -22.11 -30.49
CA THR A 5 -4.28 -20.85 -30.12
C THR A 5 -3.13 -21.06 -29.12
N LYS A 6 -1.93 -20.58 -29.49
CA LYS A 6 -0.79 -20.41 -28.57
C LYS A 6 -1.16 -19.37 -27.49
N LYS A 7 -1.61 -19.82 -26.32
CA LYS A 7 -1.73 -18.95 -25.14
C LYS A 7 -0.32 -18.73 -24.57
N ASN A 8 0.17 -17.49 -24.64
CA ASN A 8 1.44 -17.05 -24.08
C ASN A 8 1.48 -17.30 -22.56
N GLY A 9 2.09 -18.42 -22.16
CA GLY A 9 2.24 -18.86 -20.79
C GLY A 9 3.34 -18.14 -20.02
N LYS A 10 3.28 -16.81 -19.90
CA LYS A 10 4.01 -16.16 -18.80
C LYS A 10 3.20 -16.38 -17.53
N ARG A 11 3.64 -17.32 -16.68
CA ARG A 11 3.18 -17.51 -15.29
C ARG A 11 3.61 -16.29 -14.48
N GLY A 12 3.02 -15.12 -14.76
CA GLY A 12 3.10 -13.97 -13.87
C GLY A 12 2.13 -14.17 -12.71
N ARG A 13 2.45 -13.57 -11.55
CA ARG A 13 1.50 -13.40 -10.44
C ARG A 13 0.18 -12.86 -11.03
N PRO A 14 -0.99 -13.41 -10.66
CA PRO A 14 -2.27 -12.86 -11.09
C PRO A 14 -2.24 -11.36 -10.84
N LYS A 15 -2.48 -10.56 -11.88
CA LYS A 15 -2.49 -9.10 -11.77
C LYS A 15 -3.69 -8.76 -10.90
N GLN A 16 -3.43 -8.54 -9.61
CA GLN A 16 -4.47 -8.20 -8.67
C GLN A 16 -4.69 -6.71 -8.79
N ASP A 17 -5.89 -6.30 -9.20
CA ASP A 17 -6.25 -4.89 -9.19
C ASP A 17 -6.12 -4.34 -7.77
N VAL A 18 -5.33 -3.28 -7.63
CA VAL A 18 -5.17 -2.56 -6.37
C VAL A 18 -6.35 -1.61 -6.28
N THR A 19 -7.45 -2.13 -5.79
CA THR A 19 -8.65 -1.37 -5.53
C THR A 19 -8.53 -0.75 -4.11
N LEU A 20 -8.97 0.50 -3.94
CA LEU A 20 -8.85 1.28 -2.68
C LEU A 20 -9.66 0.67 -1.52
N ASP A 21 -10.47 -0.34 -1.83
CA ASP A 21 -11.36 -1.10 -0.95
C ASP A 21 -10.62 -2.09 -0.06
N LYS A 22 -9.33 -2.34 -0.28
CA LYS A 22 -8.48 -3.07 0.66
C LYS A 22 -8.10 -2.20 1.84
N LYS A 23 -8.96 -2.21 2.86
CA LYS A 23 -8.68 -1.60 4.15
C LYS A 23 -7.57 -2.37 4.86
N GLN A 24 -6.54 -1.65 5.30
CA GLN A 24 -5.56 -2.15 6.24
C GLN A 24 -5.87 -1.55 7.60
N GLU A 25 -6.26 -2.39 8.56
CA GLU A 25 -6.46 -1.94 9.93
C GLU A 25 -5.12 -1.91 10.68
N ILE A 26 -4.89 -0.84 11.43
CA ILE A 26 -3.71 -0.68 12.29
C ILE A 26 -4.21 -0.77 13.74
N ARG A 27 -3.81 -1.83 14.44
CA ARG A 27 -4.05 -1.96 15.87
C ARG A 27 -3.18 -0.95 16.61
N CYS A 28 -3.76 -0.28 17.60
CA CYS A 28 -3.10 0.77 18.37
C CYS A 28 -3.63 0.79 19.80
N THR A 29 -2.83 1.33 20.72
CA THR A 29 -3.28 1.65 22.08
C THR A 29 -4.16 2.90 22.08
N GLU A 30 -4.83 3.21 23.19
CA GLU A 30 -5.58 4.46 23.32
C GLU A 30 -4.65 5.70 23.30
N ASP A 31 -3.45 5.57 23.86
CA ASP A 31 -2.45 6.66 23.85
C ASP A 31 -1.96 6.95 22.42
N ASP A 32 -1.72 5.91 21.62
CA ASP A 32 -1.39 6.06 20.20
C ASP A 32 -2.49 6.81 19.45
N LYS A 33 -3.77 6.50 19.72
CA LYS A 33 -4.91 7.20 19.09
C LYS A 33 -4.91 8.69 19.41
N LEU A 34 -4.63 9.06 20.66
CA LEU A 34 -4.55 10.46 21.09
C LEU A 34 -3.41 11.18 20.37
N LEU A 35 -2.22 10.57 20.34
CA LEU A 35 -1.06 11.12 19.65
C LEU A 35 -1.31 11.28 18.14
N TRP A 36 -1.93 10.29 17.50
CA TRP A 36 -2.23 10.35 16.07
C TRP A 36 -3.31 11.39 15.74
N LYS A 37 -4.31 11.57 16.61
CA LYS A 37 -5.28 12.67 16.47
C LYS A 37 -4.59 14.04 16.51
N LEU A 38 -3.67 14.23 17.46
CA LEU A 38 -2.90 15.48 17.56
C LEU A 38 -2.02 15.69 16.33
N ALA A 39 -1.34 14.65 15.86
CA ALA A 39 -0.46 14.72 14.69
C ALA A 39 -1.21 14.92 13.37
N ALA A 40 -2.48 14.49 13.30
CA ALA A 40 -3.34 14.61 12.13
C ALA A 40 -4.19 15.90 12.12
N ASN A 41 -3.89 16.88 12.97
CA ASN A 41 -4.70 18.10 13.13
C ASN A 41 -4.97 18.86 11.82
N ASP A 42 -4.04 18.81 10.88
CA ASP A 42 -4.12 19.53 9.60
C ASP A 42 -4.59 18.64 8.43
N TYR A 43 -5.15 17.46 8.73
CA TYR A 43 -5.63 16.47 7.76
C TYR A 43 -7.12 16.19 7.96
N ASP A 44 -7.82 15.75 6.92
CA ASP A 44 -9.26 15.46 7.02
C ASP A 44 -9.52 14.24 7.92
N SER A 45 -8.55 13.33 8.05
CA SER A 45 -8.63 12.19 8.96
C SER A 45 -7.27 11.63 9.39
N VAL A 46 -7.25 10.93 10.53
CA VAL A 46 -6.08 10.15 10.98
C VAL A 46 -5.65 9.12 9.93
N SER A 47 -6.59 8.52 9.20
CA SER A 47 -6.30 7.55 8.15
C SER A 47 -5.57 8.18 6.96
N GLU A 48 -5.95 9.39 6.57
CA GLU A 48 -5.29 10.14 5.50
C GLU A 48 -3.86 10.55 5.92
N TRP A 49 -3.73 11.14 7.10
CA TRP A 49 -2.43 11.46 7.70
C TRP A 49 -1.51 10.23 7.73
N ALA A 50 -2.00 9.12 8.29
CA ALA A 50 -1.24 7.89 8.39
C ALA A 50 -0.82 7.38 7.00
N ARG A 51 -1.70 7.45 6.00
CA ARG A 51 -1.40 7.05 4.63
C ARG A 51 -0.25 7.86 4.04
N GLU A 52 -0.26 9.18 4.20
CA GLU A 52 0.84 10.03 3.71
C GLU A 52 2.16 9.66 4.40
N ILE A 53 2.16 9.61 5.73
CA ILE A 53 3.37 9.37 6.53
C ILE A 53 3.97 8.00 6.22
N LEU A 54 3.15 6.94 6.19
CA LEU A 54 3.59 5.59 5.85
C LEU A 54 4.15 5.51 4.43
N THR A 55 3.47 6.14 3.46
CA THR A 55 3.93 6.17 2.07
C THR A 55 5.26 6.92 1.94
N ARG A 56 5.39 8.08 2.60
CA ARG A 56 6.61 8.89 2.59
C ARG A 56 7.78 8.14 3.21
N SER A 57 7.55 7.45 4.33
CA SER A 57 8.55 6.60 4.97
C SER A 57 8.98 5.45 4.06
N ALA A 58 8.03 4.73 3.47
CA ALA A 58 8.32 3.64 2.54
C ALA A 58 9.15 4.09 1.33
N LYS A 59 8.81 5.24 0.72
CA LYS A 59 9.58 5.83 -0.39
C LYS A 59 11.03 6.10 -0.01
N ARG A 60 11.29 6.62 1.20
CA ARG A 60 12.66 6.86 1.69
C ARG A 60 13.45 5.55 1.80
N THR A 61 12.83 4.48 2.29
CA THR A 61 13.46 3.16 2.40
C THR A 61 13.77 2.56 1.04
N VAL A 62 12.84 2.64 0.08
CA VAL A 62 13.07 2.16 -1.30
C VAL A 62 14.22 2.91 -1.96
N ASN A 63 14.29 4.22 -1.78
CA ASN A 63 15.38 5.04 -2.35
C ASN A 63 16.74 4.74 -1.69
N LYS A 64 16.76 4.34 -0.41
CA LYS A 64 18.00 4.02 0.32
C LYS A 64 18.55 2.64 -0.04
N ASN A 65 17.69 1.65 -0.28
CA ASN A 65 18.09 0.24 -0.43
C ASN A 65 18.15 -0.25 -1.88
N GLY A 66 17.84 0.61 -2.86
CA GLY A 66 17.67 0.19 -4.24
C GLY A 66 16.30 -0.46 -4.44
N SER A 67 15.65 -0.10 -5.55
CA SER A 67 14.28 -0.44 -5.92
C SER A 67 13.83 -1.84 -5.51
N THR A 68 12.70 -1.92 -4.79
CA THR A 68 11.89 -3.14 -4.69
C THR A 68 11.31 -3.48 -6.08
N LYS A 69 12.12 -4.13 -6.92
CA LYS A 69 11.68 -4.95 -8.07
C LYS A 69 11.64 -6.40 -7.55
N ASP A 70 10.63 -7.24 -7.76
CA ASP A 70 9.49 -7.27 -8.68
C ASP A 70 8.23 -7.85 -7.98
#